data_AF-A0A3A0C185-F1
#
_entry.id   AF-A0A3A0C185-F1
#
_cell.length_a   1.000
_cell.length_b   1.000
_cell.length_c   1.000
_cell.angle_alpha   90.00
_cell.angle_beta   90.00
_cell.angle_gamma   90.00
#
_symmetry.space_group_name_H-M   'P 1'
#
loop_
_entity.id
_entity.type
_entity.pdbx_description
1 polymer ?
#
loop_
_entity_poly.entity_id
_entity_poly.type
_entity_poly.pdbx_seq_one_letter_code
_entity_poly.pdbx_strand_id
1 'polypeptide(L)'
;MGHHIAGIVSRAKDSVEAEAMEGRASVDRCPVRSCEGRLTVDARAYDARTGLDTVVCPSCGHRGFKSREGVLLLFRCGSDYQFSYGPSVKTITVALSSAAVNLWSTHGVSADQLAKMAAEWGLVCGRPSQRVRLRISEPDFADCYLYFCRA
;
A
#
# COMPACT_ATOMS: atom_id res chain seq x y z
N MET A 1 -13.24 -42.73 -28.24
CA MET A 1 -14.15 -41.81 -27.51
C MET A 1 -13.34 -41.19 -26.38
N GLY A 2 -12.73 -40.04 -26.65
CA GLY A 2 -11.88 -39.33 -25.69
C GLY A 2 -12.67 -38.20 -25.04
N HIS A 3 -12.66 -38.12 -23.71
CA HIS A 3 -13.23 -37.01 -22.96
C HIS A 3 -12.12 -36.14 -22.38
N HIS A 4 -12.27 -34.84 -22.68
CA HIS A 4 -11.44 -33.70 -22.37
C HIS A 4 -11.03 -33.56 -20.90
N ILE A 5 -9.73 -33.36 -20.67
CA ILE A 5 -9.18 -32.72 -19.47
C ILE A 5 -9.06 -31.22 -19.78
N ALA A 6 -10.08 -30.45 -19.41
CA ALA A 6 -10.08 -28.99 -19.54
C ALA A 6 -10.49 -28.37 -18.20
N GLY A 7 -9.57 -28.40 -17.22
CA GLY A 7 -9.83 -27.87 -15.88
C GLY A 7 -8.62 -27.28 -15.15
N ILE A 8 -7.42 -27.32 -15.73
CA ILE A 8 -6.18 -26.95 -15.01
C ILE A 8 -5.58 -25.63 -15.52
N VAL A 9 -5.95 -25.15 -16.71
CA VAL A 9 -5.28 -24.02 -17.37
C VAL A 9 -5.81 -22.64 -16.90
N SER A 10 -6.95 -22.58 -16.20
CA SER A 10 -7.51 -21.29 -15.74
C SER A 10 -6.79 -20.71 -14.52
N ARG A 11 -6.25 -21.55 -13.63
CA ARG A 11 -5.66 -21.07 -12.36
C ARG A 11 -4.27 -20.45 -12.51
N ALA A 12 -3.56 -20.78 -13.59
CA ALA A 12 -2.22 -20.24 -13.83
C ALA A 12 -2.27 -18.80 -14.35
N LYS A 13 -3.31 -18.43 -15.11
CA LYS A 13 -3.38 -17.11 -15.77
C LYS A 13 -3.62 -15.96 -14.78
N ASP A 14 -4.39 -16.21 -13.72
CA ASP A 14 -4.64 -15.23 -12.64
C ASP A 14 -3.40 -15.00 -11.75
N SER A 15 -2.45 -15.96 -11.71
CA SER A 15 -1.19 -15.80 -10.99
C SER A 15 -0.18 -14.95 -11.76
N VAL A 16 -0.17 -15.01 -13.09
CA VAL A 16 0.82 -14.26 -13.90
C VAL A 16 0.53 -12.75 -13.95
N GLU A 17 -0.74 -12.33 -13.82
CA GLU A 17 -1.09 -10.90 -13.82
C GLU A 17 -0.96 -10.23 -12.43
N ALA A 18 -1.01 -11.02 -11.34
CA ALA A 18 -0.74 -10.53 -9.99
C ALA A 18 0.76 -10.26 -9.74
N GLU A 19 1.65 -10.98 -10.42
CA GLU A 19 3.10 -10.84 -10.29
C GLU A 19 3.69 -9.71 -11.17
N ALA A 20 2.90 -9.12 -12.08
CA ALA A 20 3.36 -8.06 -12.99
C ALA A 20 3.48 -6.66 -12.34
N MET A 21 3.04 -6.51 -11.09
CA MET A 21 3.15 -5.26 -10.32
C MET A 21 4.20 -5.33 -9.19
N GLU A 22 5.04 -6.37 -9.18
CA GLU A 22 6.04 -6.60 -8.14
C GLU A 22 7.45 -6.52 -8.76
N GLY A 23 7.98 -5.30 -8.96
CA GLY A 23 9.39 -5.16 -9.39
C GLY A 23 9.76 -3.96 -10.25
N ARG A 24 8.86 -3.02 -10.54
CA ARG A 24 9.29 -1.69 -11.00
C ARG A 24 9.27 -0.76 -9.81
N ALA A 25 10.36 -0.03 -9.60
CA ALA A 25 10.38 1.14 -8.73
C ALA A 25 9.29 2.10 -9.23
N SER A 26 8.06 1.92 -8.74
CA SER A 26 6.96 2.82 -9.00
C SER A 26 7.42 4.16 -8.48
N VAL A 27 7.53 5.13 -9.38
CA VAL A 27 7.77 6.50 -8.98
C VAL A 27 6.48 6.99 -8.36
N ASP A 28 6.35 6.74 -7.07
CA ASP A 28 5.14 7.00 -6.29
C ASP A 28 4.77 8.48 -6.42
N ARG A 29 3.48 8.76 -6.62
CA ARG A 29 2.98 10.14 -6.70
C ARG A 29 3.18 10.81 -5.34
N CYS A 30 3.32 12.13 -5.32
CA CYS A 30 3.33 12.87 -4.06
C CYS A 30 1.95 12.78 -3.37
N PRO A 31 1.85 12.47 -2.07
CA PRO A 31 0.55 12.37 -1.38
C PRO A 31 -0.10 13.74 -1.11
N VAL A 32 0.63 14.84 -1.31
CA VAL A 32 0.10 16.20 -1.15
C VAL A 32 -0.91 16.50 -2.25
N ARG A 33 -2.15 16.78 -1.87
CA ARG A 33 -3.30 16.90 -2.78
C ARG A 33 -3.10 17.89 -3.93
N SER A 34 -2.40 19.01 -3.70
CA SER A 34 -2.14 20.07 -4.67
C SER A 34 -0.83 19.89 -5.44
N CYS A 35 -0.11 18.79 -5.22
CA CYS A 35 1.16 18.52 -5.86
C CYS A 35 1.03 17.38 -6.87
N GLU A 36 1.38 17.65 -8.12
CA GLU A 36 1.49 16.65 -9.19
C GLU A 36 2.89 16.04 -9.27
N GLY A 37 3.78 16.43 -8.34
CA GLY A 37 5.13 15.95 -8.26
C GLY A 37 5.21 14.46 -7.95
N ARG A 38 6.42 13.93 -8.15
CA ARG A 38 6.75 12.53 -7.98
C ARG A 38 7.80 12.36 -6.89
N LEU A 39 7.66 11.33 -6.08
CA LEU A 39 8.61 11.01 -5.03
C LEU A 39 9.87 10.42 -5.63
N THR A 40 11.01 10.92 -5.18
CA THR A 40 12.33 10.37 -5.49
C THR A 40 12.91 9.73 -4.24
N VAL A 41 13.56 8.58 -4.40
CA VAL A 41 14.24 7.90 -3.31
C VAL A 41 15.57 8.62 -3.05
N ASP A 42 15.77 9.05 -1.81
CA ASP A 42 17.09 9.47 -1.33
C ASP A 42 17.86 8.23 -0.87
N ALA A 43 18.57 7.60 -1.80
CA ALA A 43 19.31 6.36 -1.56
C ALA A 43 20.39 6.49 -0.47
N ARG A 44 20.84 7.72 -0.16
CA ARG A 44 21.82 7.98 0.91
C ARG A 44 21.17 8.06 2.29
N ALA A 45 19.85 8.24 2.34
CA ALA A 45 19.06 8.36 3.56
C ALA A 45 18.31 7.06 3.90
N TYR A 46 18.88 5.91 3.53
CA TYR A 46 18.43 4.60 3.99
C TYR A 46 18.75 4.41 5.47
N ASP A 47 17.74 3.98 6.24
CA ASP A 47 17.91 3.61 7.63
C ASP A 47 17.88 2.08 7.79
N ALA A 48 19.05 1.49 7.99
CA ALA A 48 19.20 0.04 8.18
C ALA A 48 18.49 -0.50 9.43
N ARG A 49 18.18 0.35 10.42
CA ARG A 49 17.44 -0.09 11.63
C ARG A 49 15.96 -0.24 11.38
N THR A 50 15.41 0.54 10.46
CA THR A 50 13.98 0.51 10.12
C THR A 50 13.70 -0.17 8.78
N GLY A 51 14.71 -0.31 7.92
CA GLY A 51 14.56 -0.84 6.57
C GLY A 51 13.79 0.09 5.63
N LEU A 52 13.75 1.38 5.95
CA LEU A 52 13.06 2.40 5.18
C LEU A 52 14.05 3.25 4.39
N ASP A 53 13.74 3.50 3.13
CA ASP A 53 14.31 4.60 2.38
C ASP A 53 13.51 5.88 2.64
N THR A 54 14.20 7.01 2.77
CA THR A 54 13.55 8.31 2.74
C THR A 54 13.17 8.63 1.30
N VAL A 55 11.93 9.08 1.10
CA VAL A 55 11.47 9.61 -0.19
C VAL A 55 11.15 11.09 -0.07
N VAL A 56 11.49 11.87 -1.09
CA VAL A 56 11.28 13.32 -1.12
C VAL A 56 10.60 13.72 -2.42
N CYS A 57 9.59 14.57 -2.35
CA CYS A 57 9.03 15.22 -3.53
C CYS A 57 9.84 16.50 -3.82
N PRO A 58 10.57 16.60 -4.95
CA PRO A 58 11.36 17.79 -5.25
C PRO A 58 10.48 19.02 -5.55
N SER A 59 9.21 18.81 -5.93
CA SER A 59 8.29 19.89 -6.30
C SER A 59 7.71 20.64 -5.09
N CYS A 60 7.42 19.94 -3.98
CA CYS A 60 6.81 20.56 -2.79
C CYS A 60 7.58 20.33 -1.49
N GLY A 61 8.68 19.58 -1.53
CA GLY A 61 9.48 19.25 -0.36
C GLY A 61 8.87 18.21 0.57
N HIS A 62 7.73 17.58 0.22
CA HIS A 62 7.13 16.51 1.01
C HIS A 62 8.14 15.39 1.27
N ARG A 63 8.21 14.91 2.52
CA ARG A 63 9.09 13.81 2.92
C ARG A 63 8.24 12.65 3.44
N GLY A 64 8.58 11.45 2.99
CA GLY A 64 7.93 10.22 3.39
C GLY A 64 8.93 9.07 3.47
N PHE A 65 8.39 7.87 3.54
CA PHE A 65 9.17 6.65 3.61
C PHE A 65 8.68 5.63 2.58
N LYS A 66 9.59 4.76 2.15
CA LYS A 66 9.28 3.56 1.37
C LYS A 66 10.02 2.38 1.97
N SER A 67 9.34 1.27 2.19
CA SER A 67 10.01 0.03 2.58
C SER A 67 10.55 -0.67 1.33
N ARG A 68 11.81 -1.10 1.37
CA ARG A 68 12.44 -1.83 0.25
C ARG A 68 11.78 -3.18 -0.03
N GLU A 69 11.33 -3.83 1.03
CA GLU A 69 10.72 -5.17 0.99
C GLU A 69 9.18 -5.09 1.00
N GLY A 70 8.63 -3.87 0.96
CA GLY A 70 7.21 -3.64 1.21
C GLY A 70 6.83 -3.85 2.68
N VAL A 71 5.53 -3.73 2.96
CA VAL A 71 4.99 -4.01 4.29
C VAL A 71 4.53 -5.47 4.39
N LEU A 72 4.74 -6.09 5.55
CA LEU A 72 4.38 -7.48 5.82
C LEU A 72 3.27 -7.54 6.84
N LEU A 73 2.16 -8.23 6.52
CA LEU A 73 1.06 -8.42 7.47
C LEU A 73 1.52 -9.38 8.57
N LEU A 74 1.54 -8.91 9.82
CA LEU A 74 1.87 -9.73 10.98
C LEU A 74 0.64 -10.48 11.48
N PHE A 75 -0.45 -9.76 11.69
CA PHE A 75 -1.72 -10.33 12.10
C PHE A 75 -2.88 -9.39 11.82
N ARG A 76 -4.08 -9.96 11.87
CA ARG A 76 -5.36 -9.27 11.76
C ARG A 76 -6.23 -9.60 12.96
N CYS A 77 -6.88 -8.60 13.52
CA CYS A 77 -7.87 -8.75 14.60
C CYS A 77 -9.12 -7.96 14.23
N GLY A 78 -10.18 -8.66 13.79
CA GLY A 78 -11.41 -8.03 13.30
C GLY A 78 -11.15 -7.10 12.11
N SER A 79 -11.37 -5.80 12.32
CA SER A 79 -11.15 -4.73 11.34
C SER A 79 -9.72 -4.16 11.32
N ASP A 80 -8.88 -4.58 12.27
CA ASP A 80 -7.54 -4.05 12.45
C ASP A 80 -6.49 -4.99 11.85
N TYR A 81 -5.57 -4.39 11.10
CA TYR A 81 -4.44 -5.05 10.47
C TYR A 81 -3.16 -4.44 11.00
N GLN A 82 -2.19 -5.27 11.37
CA GLN A 82 -0.90 -4.81 11.83
C GLN A 82 0.20 -5.26 10.89
N PHE A 83 0.97 -4.31 10.40
CA PHE A 83 2.04 -4.52 9.44
C PHE A 83 3.41 -4.18 10.05
N SER A 84 4.40 -5.02 9.78
CA SER A 84 5.82 -4.66 9.94
C SER A 84 6.39 -4.10 8.63
N TYR A 85 7.56 -3.48 8.74
CA TYR A 85 8.37 -3.03 7.61
C TYR A 85 9.85 -3.15 7.98
N GLY A 86 10.65 -3.74 7.10
CA GLY A 86 12.07 -3.96 7.33
C GLY A 86 12.38 -4.70 8.66
N PRO A 87 13.59 -4.51 9.23
CA PRO A 87 13.97 -5.07 10.54
C PRO A 87 13.41 -4.28 11.74
N SER A 88 12.47 -3.36 11.51
CA SER A 88 11.91 -2.52 12.57
C SER A 88 11.04 -3.32 13.54
N VAL A 89 11.13 -2.99 14.83
CA VAL A 89 10.13 -3.45 15.84
C VAL A 89 8.85 -2.62 15.83
N LYS A 90 8.83 -1.52 15.08
CA LYS A 90 7.65 -0.67 14.93
C LYS A 90 6.72 -1.26 13.88
N THR A 91 5.43 -0.97 14.04
CA THR A 91 4.38 -1.45 13.15
C THR A 91 3.46 -0.33 12.72
N ILE A 92 2.81 -0.51 11.58
CA ILE A 92 1.68 0.31 11.14
C ILE A 92 0.40 -0.45 11.43
N THR A 93 -0.56 0.22 12.05
CA THR A 93 -1.90 -0.34 12.23
C THR A 93 -2.85 0.31 11.25
N VAL A 94 -3.57 -0.50 10.49
CA VAL A 94 -4.63 -0.06 9.60
C VAL A 94 -5.96 -0.55 10.13
N ALA A 95 -6.90 0.37 10.33
CA ALA A 95 -8.26 0.06 10.71
C ALA A 95 -9.20 0.29 9.53
N LEU A 96 -9.85 -0.78 9.06
CA LEU A 96 -10.77 -0.71 7.93
C LEU A 96 -12.22 -0.70 8.41
N SER A 97 -13.05 0.16 7.83
CA SER A 97 -14.51 0.03 7.96
C SER A 97 -15.07 -0.92 6.91
N SER A 98 -16.19 -1.58 7.21
CA SER A 98 -16.94 -2.37 6.22
C SER A 98 -17.32 -1.54 5.00
N ALA A 99 -17.70 -0.27 5.21
CA ALA A 99 -18.04 0.64 4.13
C ALA A 99 -16.84 0.94 3.21
N ALA A 100 -15.63 1.09 3.77
CA ALA A 100 -14.42 1.21 2.96
C ALA A 100 -14.13 -0.07 2.17
N VAL A 101 -14.19 -1.23 2.81
CA VAL A 101 -13.99 -2.52 2.12
C VAL A 101 -14.99 -2.70 0.97
N ASN A 102 -16.27 -2.40 1.22
CA ASN A 102 -17.31 -2.51 0.20
C ASN A 102 -17.04 -1.56 -0.97
N LEU A 103 -16.66 -0.31 -0.72
CA LEU A 103 -16.33 0.62 -1.81
C LEU A 103 -15.16 0.08 -2.65
N TRP A 104 -14.06 -0.31 -2.00
CA TRP A 104 -12.87 -0.78 -2.70
C TRP A 104 -13.08 -2.13 -3.40
N SER A 105 -14.01 -2.95 -2.92
CA SER A 105 -14.38 -4.20 -3.59
C SER A 105 -15.01 -3.98 -4.96
N THR A 106 -15.66 -2.83 -5.22
CA THR A 106 -16.18 -2.49 -6.57
C THR A 106 -15.05 -2.23 -7.57
N HIS A 107 -13.85 -1.93 -7.07
CA HIS A 107 -12.60 -1.81 -7.84
C HIS A 107 -11.79 -3.12 -7.87
N GLY A 108 -12.34 -4.24 -7.38
CA GLY A 108 -11.65 -5.53 -7.32
C GLY A 108 -10.58 -5.64 -6.22
N VAL A 109 -10.54 -4.69 -5.27
CA VAL A 109 -9.54 -4.68 -4.20
C VAL A 109 -10.11 -5.37 -2.95
N SER A 110 -9.46 -6.45 -2.52
CA SER A 110 -9.80 -7.17 -1.29
C SER A 110 -9.43 -6.37 -0.03
N ALA A 111 -10.00 -6.77 1.12
CA ALA A 111 -9.70 -6.09 2.39
C ALA A 111 -8.20 -6.16 2.77
N ASP A 112 -7.55 -7.29 2.52
CA ASP A 112 -6.13 -7.47 2.81
C ASP A 112 -5.25 -6.62 1.89
N GLN A 113 -5.59 -6.53 0.60
CA GLN A 113 -4.92 -5.64 -0.35
C GLN A 113 -5.13 -4.17 0.04
N LEU A 114 -6.36 -3.77 0.40
CA LEU A 114 -6.66 -2.42 0.86
C LEU A 114 -5.84 -2.07 2.11
N ALA A 115 -5.75 -3.00 3.06
CA ALA A 115 -4.97 -2.81 4.28
C ALA A 115 -3.48 -2.61 3.96
N LYS A 116 -2.92 -3.41 3.05
CA LYS A 116 -1.53 -3.29 2.60
C LYS A 116 -1.28 -1.93 1.92
N MET A 117 -2.13 -1.55 0.97
CA MET A 117 -2.06 -0.27 0.27
C MET A 117 -2.13 0.92 1.23
N ALA A 118 -3.03 0.86 2.22
CA ALA A 118 -3.18 1.90 3.23
C ALA A 118 -1.95 2.01 4.15
N ALA A 119 -1.32 0.89 4.50
CA ALA A 119 -0.10 0.87 5.29
C ALA A 119 1.08 1.50 4.52
N GLU A 120 1.26 1.14 3.25
CA GLU A 120 2.26 1.73 2.36
C GLU A 120 2.01 3.23 2.13
N TRP A 121 0.76 3.62 1.94
CA TRP A 121 0.37 5.03 1.85
C TRP A 121 0.69 5.80 3.15
N GLY A 122 0.49 5.19 4.31
CA GLY A 122 0.89 5.75 5.61
C GLY A 122 2.39 6.07 5.68
N LEU A 123 3.25 5.17 5.18
CA LEU A 123 4.69 5.41 5.04
C LEU A 123 4.99 6.58 4.11
N VAL A 124 4.36 6.60 2.93
CA VAL A 124 4.53 7.66 1.93
C VAL A 124 4.14 9.02 2.50
N CYS A 125 3.12 9.09 3.35
CA CYS A 125 2.73 10.31 4.07
C CYS A 125 3.70 10.73 5.20
N GLY A 126 4.77 9.97 5.46
CA GLY A 126 5.73 10.25 6.54
C GLY A 126 5.23 9.80 7.92
N ARG A 127 4.30 8.83 8.00
CA ARG A 127 3.64 8.41 9.24
C ARG A 127 3.93 6.95 9.62
N PRO A 128 5.20 6.57 9.88
CA PRO A 128 5.63 5.17 10.00
C PRO A 128 5.16 4.42 11.26
N SER A 129 4.45 5.08 12.18
CA SER A 129 3.89 4.44 13.38
C SER A 129 2.50 4.97 13.74
N GLN A 130 1.91 5.78 12.86
CA GLN A 130 0.58 6.29 13.08
C GLN A 130 -0.43 5.28 12.56
N ARG A 131 -1.54 5.16 13.28
CA ARG A 131 -2.66 4.35 12.84
C ARG A 131 -3.37 5.01 11.67
N VAL A 132 -3.54 4.29 10.57
CA VAL A 132 -4.33 4.71 9.41
C VAL A 132 -5.77 4.25 9.59
N ARG A 133 -6.74 5.18 9.57
CA ARG A 133 -8.15 4.85 9.79
C ARG A 133 -8.97 5.05 8.53
N LEU A 134 -9.28 3.96 7.82
CA LEU A 134 -10.15 4.00 6.64
C LEU A 134 -11.62 3.82 7.05
N ARG A 135 -12.13 4.78 7.82
CA ARG A 135 -13.56 4.96 8.09
C ARG A 135 -14.05 6.15 7.28
N ILE A 136 -15.28 6.09 6.75
CA ILE A 136 -15.83 7.18 5.91
C ILE A 136 -15.78 8.56 6.61
N SER A 137 -15.91 8.59 7.93
CA SER A 137 -15.86 9.82 8.74
C SER A 137 -14.45 10.37 8.97
N GLU A 138 -13.40 9.61 8.63
CA GLU A 138 -12.01 9.97 8.91
C GLU A 138 -11.34 10.59 7.68
N PRO A 139 -10.53 11.64 7.84
CA PRO A 139 -9.83 12.27 6.71
C PRO A 139 -8.97 11.30 5.89
N ASP A 140 -8.34 10.34 6.58
CA ASP A 140 -7.51 9.29 5.99
C ASP A 140 -8.22 8.53 4.88
N PHE A 141 -9.53 8.31 5.00
CA PHE A 141 -10.31 7.62 3.97
C PHE A 141 -10.32 8.39 2.66
N ALA A 142 -10.70 9.67 2.71
CA ALA A 142 -10.77 10.52 1.52
C ALA A 142 -9.37 10.76 0.93
N ASP A 143 -8.37 10.99 1.78
CA ASP A 143 -6.99 11.20 1.32
C ASP A 143 -6.41 9.96 0.63
N CYS A 144 -6.56 8.79 1.25
CA CYS A 144 -6.08 7.52 0.69
C CYS A 144 -6.81 7.19 -0.61
N TYR A 145 -8.14 7.34 -0.66
CA TYR A 145 -8.91 7.09 -1.88
C TYR A 145 -8.48 8.02 -3.02
N LEU A 146 -8.36 9.32 -2.76
CA LEU A 146 -7.90 10.26 -3.78
C LEU A 146 -6.47 9.96 -4.24
N TYR A 147 -5.59 9.54 -3.33
CA TYR A 147 -4.21 9.21 -3.70
C TYR A 147 -4.12 8.12 -4.78
N PHE A 148 -4.90 7.05 -4.62
CA PHE A 148 -4.86 5.89 -5.52
C PHE A 148 -5.82 6.01 -6.72
N CYS A 149 -6.93 6.72 -6.59
CA CYS A 149 -7.96 6.81 -7.63
C CYS A 149 -7.88 8.08 -8.48
N ARG A 150 -6.89 8.95 -8.26
CA ARG A 150 -6.62 10.08 -9.16
C ARG A 150 -6.15 9.56 -10.52
N ALA A 151 -6.88 9.95 -11.58
CA ALA A 151 -6.40 9.87 -12.96
C ALA A 151 -5.05 10.60 -13.10
#